data_AF-A0A922DN40-F1
#
_entry.id   AF-A0A922DN40-F1
#
_cell.length_a   1.000
_cell.length_b   1.000
_cell.length_c   1.000
_cell.angle_alpha   90.00
_cell.angle_beta   90.00
_cell.angle_gamma   90.00
#
_symmetry.space_group_name_H-M   'P 1'
#
loop_
_entity.id
_entity.type
_entity.pdbx_description
1 polymer ?
#
loop_
_entity_poly.entity_id
_entity_poly.type
_entity_poly.pdbx_seq_one_letter_code
_entity_poly.pdbx_strand_id
1 'polypeptide(L)'
;MVLLLPAIYATRDVFTYSSRATYYGSDNSHGTPSGTCGYGQFGRTVNDGGVTGVSRLYKNATGCGACYQVRCTSSQYCSKDGVNVVVTDYSEGDNTDFILSSRAYERLARAGTKGAKELFGRDIIDVEYRRVSCHYTGYNLMFKVHEQSKYPNYLALVVIYVAGKNDITAVELCQEDCIH
;
A
#
# COMPACT_ATOMS: atom_id res chain seq x y z
N MET A 1 -16.84 -23.93 36.07
CA MET A 1 -16.13 -23.80 34.79
C MET A 1 -16.81 -22.70 34.00
N VAL A 2 -16.21 -21.50 33.95
CA VAL A 2 -16.76 -20.36 33.20
C VAL A 2 -16.17 -20.43 31.79
N LEU A 3 -17.01 -20.72 30.80
CA LEU A 3 -16.66 -20.66 29.39
C LEU A 3 -16.79 -19.21 28.92
N LEU A 4 -15.67 -18.50 28.83
CA LEU A 4 -15.58 -17.23 28.13
C LEU A 4 -15.53 -17.53 26.63
N LEU A 5 -16.67 -17.41 25.94
CA LEU A 5 -16.71 -17.43 24.48
C LEU A 5 -16.25 -16.05 23.98
N PRO A 6 -15.27 -15.97 23.06
CA PRO A 6 -14.92 -14.71 22.44
C PRO A 6 -16.14 -14.18 21.69
N ALA A 7 -16.53 -12.94 21.98
CA ALA A 7 -17.53 -12.25 21.19
C ALA A 7 -16.97 -12.13 19.76
N ILE A 8 -17.58 -12.86 18.82
CA ILE A 8 -17.28 -12.71 17.40
C ILE A 8 -17.84 -11.35 16.98
N TYR A 9 -17.03 -10.29 17.14
CA TYR A 9 -17.29 -9.03 16.48
C TYR A 9 -17.10 -9.27 14.99
N ALA A 10 -18.20 -9.57 14.29
CA ALA A 10 -18.25 -9.41 12.85
C ALA A 10 -18.12 -7.91 12.58
N THR A 11 -16.89 -7.41 12.47
CA THR A 11 -16.63 -6.09 11.93
C THR A 11 -17.16 -6.12 10.51
N ARG A 12 -18.32 -5.50 10.27
CA ARG A 12 -18.85 -5.37 8.91
C ARG A 12 -17.73 -4.82 8.02
N ASP A 13 -17.58 -5.39 6.82
CA ASP A 13 -16.66 -4.93 5.78
C ASP A 13 -17.07 -3.56 5.25
N VAL A 14 -16.97 -2.52 6.09
CA VAL A 14 -17.40 -1.16 5.77
C VAL A 14 -16.19 -0.38 5.29
N PHE A 15 -16.23 0.01 4.02
CA PHE A 15 -15.37 1.07 3.52
C PHE A 15 -15.72 2.35 4.29
N THR A 16 -14.71 2.95 4.91
CA THR A 16 -14.93 3.94 5.97
C THR A 16 -14.77 5.37 5.46
N TYR A 17 -14.06 5.55 4.35
CA TYR A 17 -13.67 6.85 3.85
C TYR A 17 -13.90 6.94 2.34
N SER A 18 -14.38 8.09 1.89
CA SER A 18 -14.48 8.45 0.47
C SER A 18 -13.29 9.31 0.06
N SER A 19 -12.84 9.13 -1.18
CA SER A 19 -11.76 9.91 -1.79
C SER A 19 -11.83 9.81 -3.32
N ARG A 20 -10.80 10.29 -4.00
CA ARG A 20 -10.57 10.11 -5.43
C ARG A 20 -9.26 9.36 -5.65
N ALA A 21 -9.21 8.59 -6.73
CA ALA A 21 -8.01 7.91 -7.19
C ALA A 21 -7.73 8.23 -8.66
N THR A 22 -6.45 8.26 -9.01
CA THR A 22 -5.97 8.28 -10.39
C THR A 22 -4.85 7.25 -10.55
N TYR A 23 -4.15 7.24 -11.68
CA TYR A 23 -3.06 6.32 -11.95
C TYR A 23 -1.85 6.99 -12.58
N TYR A 24 -0.70 6.33 -12.47
CA TYR A 24 0.50 6.67 -13.23
C TYR A 24 0.93 5.51 -14.13
N GLY A 25 1.57 5.87 -15.23
CA GLY A 25 2.23 4.93 -16.14
C GLY A 25 3.64 4.59 -15.66
N SER A 26 4.06 3.34 -15.88
CA SER A 26 5.41 2.86 -15.60
C SER A 26 5.71 1.63 -16.47
N ASP A 27 6.98 1.26 -16.56
CA ASP A 27 7.39 0.03 -17.24
C ASP A 27 6.72 -1.18 -16.57
N ASN A 28 6.05 -2.00 -17.39
CA ASN A 28 5.29 -3.19 -16.98
C ASN A 28 4.08 -2.89 -16.07
N SER A 29 3.60 -1.65 -16.03
CA SER A 29 2.40 -1.22 -15.25
C SER A 29 2.52 -1.37 -13.73
N HIS A 30 3.72 -1.59 -13.21
CA HIS A 30 4.04 -1.80 -11.80
C HIS A 30 4.33 -0.48 -11.06
N GLY A 31 4.91 -0.55 -9.86
CA GLY A 31 5.46 0.64 -9.20
C GLY A 31 6.74 1.18 -9.85
N THR A 32 7.23 2.30 -9.31
CA THR A 32 8.53 2.88 -9.63
C THR A 32 9.57 2.56 -8.55
N PRO A 33 10.87 2.48 -8.88
CA PRO A 33 11.91 2.25 -7.88
C PRO A 33 12.24 3.51 -7.07
N SER A 34 11.74 4.67 -7.48
CA SER A 34 12.05 5.99 -6.90
C SER A 34 11.02 6.47 -5.88
N GLY A 35 10.11 5.60 -5.44
CA GLY A 35 9.10 5.96 -4.45
C GLY A 35 9.74 6.44 -3.13
N THR A 36 9.13 7.47 -2.54
CA THR A 36 9.62 8.18 -1.34
C THR A 36 9.81 7.26 -0.13
N CYS A 37 9.17 6.08 -0.10
CA CYS A 37 9.37 5.08 0.96
C CYS A 37 10.74 4.36 0.92
N GLY A 38 11.58 4.59 -0.10
CA GLY A 38 12.96 4.08 -0.14
C GLY A 38 13.09 2.58 -0.46
N TYR A 39 12.01 1.92 -0.88
CA TYR A 39 12.01 0.49 -1.19
C TYR A 39 12.84 0.11 -2.42
N GLY A 40 13.19 1.06 -3.30
CA GLY A 40 13.95 0.74 -4.51
C GLY A 40 13.18 -0.23 -5.41
N GLN A 41 13.90 -1.18 -6.02
CA GLN A 41 13.29 -2.17 -6.91
C GLN A 41 12.19 -3.02 -6.24
N PHE A 42 12.28 -3.26 -4.92
CA PHE A 42 11.25 -4.01 -4.20
C PHE A 42 9.90 -3.28 -4.16
N GLY A 43 9.92 -1.94 -4.13
CA GLY A 43 8.71 -1.11 -4.16
C GLY A 43 7.92 -1.21 -5.45
N ARG A 44 8.58 -1.65 -6.55
CA ARG A 44 7.89 -1.84 -7.83
C ARG A 44 6.95 -3.03 -7.82
N THR A 45 7.39 -4.12 -7.21
CA THR A 45 6.76 -5.45 -7.37
C THR A 45 6.08 -5.93 -6.10
N VAL A 46 6.24 -5.23 -4.97
CA VAL A 46 5.50 -5.54 -3.75
C VAL A 46 4.00 -5.62 -4.06
N ASN A 47 3.33 -6.65 -3.50
CA ASN A 47 1.92 -6.94 -3.79
C ASN A 47 1.62 -7.12 -5.29
N ASP A 48 2.56 -7.76 -6.01
CA ASP A 48 2.48 -8.02 -7.46
C ASP A 48 2.17 -6.74 -8.26
N GLY A 49 2.92 -5.67 -7.93
CA GLY A 49 2.77 -4.35 -8.51
C GLY A 49 1.50 -3.60 -8.10
N GLY A 50 0.69 -4.17 -7.20
CA GLY A 50 -0.47 -3.51 -6.60
C GLY A 50 -0.05 -2.44 -5.59
N VAL A 51 0.45 -1.31 -6.09
CA VAL A 51 1.03 -0.24 -5.26
C VAL A 51 0.41 1.13 -5.55
N THR A 52 0.60 2.06 -4.61
CA THR A 52 0.06 3.41 -4.67
C THR A 52 1.02 4.43 -4.04
N GLY A 53 1.03 5.64 -4.61
CA GLY A 53 1.39 6.85 -3.88
C GLY A 53 0.18 7.41 -3.14
N VAL A 54 0.41 8.07 -2.00
CA VAL A 54 -0.66 8.69 -1.21
C VAL A 54 -0.29 10.08 -0.71
N SER A 55 -1.28 10.93 -0.46
CA SER A 55 -1.09 12.27 0.10
C SER A 55 -1.19 12.25 1.63
N ARG A 56 -2.38 12.49 2.20
CA ARG A 56 -2.62 12.59 3.66
C ARG A 56 -2.29 11.30 4.42
N LEU A 57 -2.39 10.15 3.75
CA LEU A 57 -2.12 8.84 4.35
C LEU A 57 -0.62 8.53 4.45
N TYR A 58 0.25 9.35 3.85
CA TYR A 58 1.70 9.18 3.91
C TYR A 58 2.25 9.42 5.33
N LYS A 59 1.65 10.36 6.07
CA LYS A 59 1.95 10.66 7.48
C LYS A 59 3.45 10.77 7.78
N ASN A 60 4.17 11.58 7.00
CA ASN A 60 5.61 11.76 7.11
C ASN A 60 6.35 10.41 7.14
N ALA A 61 6.11 9.58 6.13
CA ALA A 61 6.65 8.22 5.96
C ALA A 61 6.12 7.15 6.94
N THR A 62 5.41 7.50 8.01
CA THR A 62 4.81 6.50 8.93
C THR A 62 3.79 5.61 8.21
N GLY A 63 3.18 6.12 7.13
CA GLY A 63 2.27 5.35 6.28
C GLY A 63 2.96 4.43 5.27
N CYS A 64 4.29 4.46 5.12
CA CYS A 64 4.98 3.58 4.19
C CYS A 64 4.77 2.10 4.52
N GLY A 65 4.48 1.29 3.50
CA GLY A 65 4.20 -0.13 3.64
C GLY A 65 2.77 -0.44 4.12
N ALA A 66 1.97 0.57 4.44
CA ALA A 66 0.56 0.42 4.77
C ALA A 66 -0.24 -0.24 3.65
N CYS A 67 -1.21 -1.09 4.02
CA CYS A 67 -2.15 -1.70 3.08
C CYS A 67 -3.55 -1.11 3.19
N TYR A 68 -4.13 -0.75 2.05
CA TYR A 68 -5.51 -0.31 1.94
C TYR A 68 -6.26 -1.17 0.93
N GLN A 69 -7.51 -1.48 1.22
CA GLN A 69 -8.45 -1.91 0.19
C GLN A 69 -9.11 -0.66 -0.37
N VAL A 70 -9.02 -0.47 -1.68
CA VAL A 70 -9.60 0.64 -2.43
C VAL A 70 -10.65 0.09 -3.37
N ARG A 71 -11.84 0.69 -3.40
CA ARG A 71 -12.93 0.29 -4.29
C ARG A 71 -13.47 1.52 -4.99
N CYS A 72 -13.71 1.42 -6.29
CA CYS A 72 -14.42 2.46 -7.03
C CYS A 72 -15.94 2.31 -6.85
N THR A 73 -16.63 3.44 -6.79
CA THR A 73 -18.06 3.50 -6.42
C THR A 73 -19.03 3.23 -7.57
N SER A 74 -18.57 3.28 -8.82
CA SER A 74 -19.44 3.11 -10.00
C SER A 74 -19.56 1.66 -10.45
N SER A 75 -20.75 1.07 -10.29
CA SER A 75 -21.04 -0.31 -10.68
C SER A 75 -21.02 -0.59 -12.19
N GLN A 76 -21.00 0.46 -13.02
CA GLN A 76 -20.96 0.34 -14.47
C GLN A 76 -19.65 -0.32 -14.94
N TYR A 77 -18.52 0.09 -14.36
CA TYR A 77 -17.18 -0.32 -14.79
C TYR A 77 -16.29 -0.82 -13.65
N CYS A 78 -16.68 -0.67 -12.37
CA CYS A 78 -15.86 -1.07 -11.23
C CYS A 78 -16.25 -2.44 -10.65
N SER A 79 -15.24 -3.18 -10.19
CA SER A 79 -15.40 -4.42 -9.44
C SER A 79 -16.01 -4.14 -8.06
N LYS A 80 -16.76 -5.11 -7.52
CA LYS A 80 -17.36 -4.97 -6.18
C LYS A 80 -16.33 -5.17 -5.05
N ASP A 81 -15.27 -5.89 -5.35
CA ASP A 81 -14.26 -6.29 -4.36
C ASP A 81 -13.16 -5.22 -4.21
N GLY A 82 -12.97 -4.38 -5.24
CA GLY A 82 -11.87 -3.42 -5.27
C GLY A 82 -10.50 -4.10 -5.37
N VAL A 83 -9.47 -3.41 -4.91
CA VAL A 83 -8.07 -3.87 -4.95
C VAL A 83 -7.37 -3.56 -3.65
N ASN A 84 -6.54 -4.49 -3.18
CA ASN A 84 -5.60 -4.23 -2.09
C ASN A 84 -4.33 -3.60 -2.66
N VAL A 85 -3.87 -2.52 -2.06
CA VAL A 85 -2.69 -1.76 -2.49
C VAL A 85 -1.74 -1.50 -1.32
N VAL A 86 -0.45 -1.45 -1.63
CA VAL A 86 0.61 -1.08 -0.67
C VAL A 86 1.07 0.34 -0.95
N VAL A 87 1.20 1.13 0.11
CA VAL A 87 1.76 2.49 0.03
C VAL A 87 3.27 2.39 -0.17
N THR A 88 3.75 2.91 -1.30
CA THR A 88 5.17 2.91 -1.66
C THR A 88 5.72 4.30 -1.95
N ASP A 89 4.85 5.31 -2.00
CA ASP A 89 5.24 6.67 -2.35
C ASP A 89 4.37 7.72 -1.66
N TYR A 90 4.92 8.94 -1.58
CA TYR A 90 4.15 10.14 -1.36
C TYR A 90 3.76 10.72 -2.71
N SER A 91 2.51 11.09 -2.89
CA SER A 91 2.10 11.80 -4.10
C SER A 91 0.91 12.70 -3.82
N GLU A 92 0.89 13.85 -4.48
CA GLU A 92 -0.25 14.78 -4.47
C GLU A 92 -0.82 14.91 -5.87
N GLY A 93 -2.15 14.86 -5.95
CA GLY A 93 -2.89 15.17 -7.16
C GLY A 93 -4.10 16.04 -6.82
N ASP A 94 -4.92 16.36 -7.83
CA ASP A 94 -6.13 17.18 -7.65
C ASP A 94 -7.17 16.46 -6.76
N ASN A 95 -7.16 16.74 -5.46
CA ASN A 95 -8.04 16.15 -4.45
C ASN A 95 -8.10 14.61 -4.51
N THR A 96 -6.96 13.97 -4.80
CA THR A 96 -6.80 12.51 -4.83
C THR A 96 -5.94 12.04 -3.66
N ASP A 97 -6.43 11.07 -2.89
CA ASP A 97 -5.60 10.45 -1.84
C ASP A 97 -4.77 9.29 -2.40
N PHE A 98 -5.12 8.75 -3.58
CA PHE A 98 -4.48 7.58 -4.17
C PHE A 98 -4.03 7.85 -5.61
N ILE A 99 -2.74 7.68 -5.87
CA ILE A 99 -2.19 7.62 -7.22
C ILE A 99 -1.67 6.19 -7.44
N LEU A 100 -2.52 5.38 -8.06
CA LEU A 100 -2.32 3.95 -8.23
C LEU A 100 -1.31 3.65 -9.34
N SER A 101 -0.55 2.57 -9.21
CA SER A 101 0.07 1.94 -10.39
C SER A 101 -1.01 1.58 -11.41
N SER A 102 -0.68 1.60 -12.70
CA SER A 102 -1.61 1.22 -13.77
C SER A 102 -2.21 -0.18 -13.54
N ARG A 103 -1.43 -1.14 -13.02
CA ARG A 103 -1.90 -2.50 -12.67
C ARG A 103 -2.91 -2.49 -11.52
N ALA A 104 -2.68 -1.70 -10.48
CA ALA A 104 -3.66 -1.55 -9.39
C ALA A 104 -4.94 -0.86 -9.87
N TYR A 105 -4.81 0.17 -10.70
CA TYR A 105 -5.94 0.88 -11.29
C TYR A 105 -6.79 -0.05 -12.15
N GLU A 106 -6.18 -0.83 -13.04
CA GLU A 106 -6.87 -1.83 -13.87
C GLU A 106 -7.66 -2.84 -13.02
N ARG A 107 -7.11 -3.28 -11.88
CA ARG A 107 -7.78 -4.22 -10.95
C ARG A 107 -9.03 -3.65 -10.26
N LEU A 108 -9.23 -2.34 -10.27
CA LEU A 108 -10.50 -1.74 -9.84
C LEU A 108 -11.62 -1.99 -10.84
N ALA A 109 -11.30 -2.29 -12.10
CA ALA A 109 -12.30 -2.52 -13.12
C ALA A 109 -12.97 -3.89 -12.98
N ARG A 110 -14.19 -4.02 -13.50
CA ARG A 110 -14.83 -5.33 -13.70
C ARG A 110 -13.97 -6.16 -14.64
N ALA A 111 -13.95 -7.47 -14.40
CA ALA A 111 -13.22 -8.42 -15.24
C ALA A 111 -13.59 -8.26 -16.73
N GLY A 112 -12.56 -8.26 -17.58
CA GLY A 112 -12.67 -8.07 -19.02
C GLY A 112 -12.16 -6.71 -19.50
N THR A 113 -11.82 -6.64 -20.79
CA THR A 113 -11.14 -5.49 -21.40
C THR A 113 -12.00 -4.22 -21.47
N LYS A 114 -13.32 -4.37 -21.54
CA LYS A 114 -14.25 -3.23 -21.60
C LYS A 114 -14.24 -2.40 -20.32
N GLY A 115 -14.26 -3.05 -19.15
CA GLY A 115 -14.24 -2.38 -17.86
C GLY A 115 -12.95 -1.58 -17.67
N ALA A 116 -11.81 -2.19 -17.95
CA ALA A 116 -10.51 -1.53 -17.88
C ALA A 116 -10.46 -0.31 -18.81
N LYS A 117 -10.85 -0.46 -20.09
CA LYS A 117 -10.87 0.67 -21.05
C LYS A 117 -11.76 1.82 -20.58
N GLU A 118 -12.95 1.53 -20.06
CA GLU A 118 -13.87 2.55 -19.52
C GLU A 118 -13.30 3.23 -18.27
N LEU A 119 -12.61 2.48 -17.40
CA LEU A 119 -11.98 3.02 -16.19
C LEU A 119 -10.79 3.93 -16.53
N PHE A 120 -9.92 3.49 -17.44
CA PHE A 120 -8.77 4.27 -17.90
C PHE A 120 -9.19 5.57 -18.60
N GLY A 121 -10.27 5.54 -19.39
CA GLY A 121 -10.80 6.74 -20.05
C GLY A 121 -11.41 7.79 -19.11
N ARG A 122 -11.46 7.55 -17.78
CA ARG A 122 -11.95 8.51 -16.79
C ARG A 122 -10.86 9.33 -16.13
N ASP A 123 -9.61 8.88 -16.20
CA ASP A 123 -8.41 9.41 -15.54
C ASP A 123 -8.49 9.49 -14.00
N ILE A 124 -9.51 10.14 -13.47
CA ILE A 124 -9.79 10.30 -12.04
C ILE A 124 -11.18 9.72 -11.73
N ILE A 125 -11.25 8.89 -10.69
CA ILE A 125 -12.47 8.20 -10.26
C ILE A 125 -12.73 8.41 -8.78
N ASP A 126 -14.01 8.40 -8.41
CA ASP A 126 -14.41 8.36 -7.00
C ASP A 126 -14.20 6.96 -6.43
N VAL A 127 -13.57 6.91 -5.27
CA VAL A 127 -13.26 5.69 -4.55
C VAL A 127 -13.70 5.77 -3.10
N GLU A 128 -13.87 4.62 -2.51
CA GLU A 128 -13.95 4.42 -1.09
C GLU A 128 -12.82 3.48 -0.65
N TYR A 129 -12.29 3.68 0.55
CA TYR A 129 -11.16 2.91 1.03
C TYR A 129 -11.26 2.57 2.51
N ARG A 130 -10.46 1.57 2.90
CA ARG A 130 -10.25 1.19 4.30
C ARG A 130 -8.87 0.60 4.51
N ARG A 131 -8.33 0.77 5.73
CA ARG A 131 -7.07 0.15 6.14
C ARG A 131 -7.28 -1.35 6.37
N VAL A 132 -6.43 -2.18 5.78
CA VAL A 132 -6.46 -3.64 5.91
C VAL A 132 -5.10 -4.17 6.39
N SER A 133 -5.07 -5.43 6.83
CA SER A 133 -3.81 -6.10 7.15
C SER A 133 -3.03 -6.38 5.87
N CYS A 134 -1.73 -6.11 5.89
CA CYS A 134 -0.81 -6.52 4.85
C CYS A 134 -0.53 -8.03 4.94
N HIS A 135 -0.55 -8.69 3.78
CA HIS A 135 -0.24 -10.11 3.64
C HIS A 135 0.80 -10.29 2.53
N TYR A 136 1.94 -10.90 2.86
CA TYR A 136 3.04 -11.11 1.93
C TYR A 136 3.40 -12.60 1.84
N THR A 137 2.62 -13.35 1.08
CA THR A 137 2.84 -14.80 0.90
C THR A 137 4.22 -15.07 0.31
N GLY A 138 5.01 -15.89 0.99
CA GLY A 138 6.37 -16.25 0.55
C GLY A 138 7.46 -15.23 0.89
N TYR A 139 7.13 -14.16 1.62
CA TYR A 139 8.09 -13.17 2.09
C TYR A 139 8.12 -13.13 3.62
N ASN A 140 9.31 -12.90 4.17
CA ASN A 140 9.52 -12.54 5.57
C ASN A 140 9.79 -11.04 5.68
N LEU A 141 9.66 -10.51 6.90
CA LEU A 141 10.15 -9.17 7.25
C LEU A 141 11.61 -9.02 6.79
N MET A 142 11.91 -7.93 6.08
CA MET A 142 13.24 -7.68 5.54
C MET A 142 13.74 -6.30 5.93
N PHE A 143 15.02 -6.24 6.31
CA PHE A 143 15.77 -5.01 6.49
C PHE A 143 16.72 -4.83 5.30
N LYS A 144 16.56 -3.73 4.58
CA LYS A 144 17.44 -3.33 3.48
C LYS A 144 18.35 -2.21 3.97
N VAL A 145 19.66 -2.36 3.78
CA VAL A 145 20.61 -1.25 3.94
C VAL A 145 20.35 -0.25 2.81
N HIS A 146 19.95 0.97 3.17
CA HIS A 146 19.65 2.01 2.21
C HIS A 146 20.92 2.45 1.49
N GLU A 147 20.80 2.80 0.22
CA GLU A 147 21.91 3.19 -0.66
C GLU A 147 22.65 4.44 -0.16
N GLN A 148 22.00 5.27 0.66
CA GLN A 148 22.63 6.44 1.29
C GLN A 148 23.37 6.12 2.61
N SER A 149 23.38 4.86 3.07
CA SER A 149 24.22 4.45 4.20
C SER A 149 25.69 4.69 3.87
N LYS A 150 26.46 5.16 4.84
CA LYS A 150 27.88 5.49 4.68
C LYS A 150 28.67 4.82 5.79
N TYR A 151 29.24 3.66 5.49
CA TYR A 151 30.14 2.98 6.42
C TYR A 151 31.40 3.83 6.67
N PRO A 152 31.89 3.94 7.92
CA PRO A 152 31.34 3.33 9.14
C PRO A 152 30.35 4.21 9.92
N ASN A 153 30.15 5.47 9.51
CA ASN A 153 29.58 6.50 10.38
C ASN A 153 28.05 6.65 10.29
N TYR A 154 27.40 6.08 9.29
CA TYR A 154 25.98 6.26 9.07
C TYR A 154 25.33 4.99 8.52
N LEU A 155 24.38 4.44 9.28
CA LEU A 155 23.54 3.32 8.86
C LEU A 155 22.12 3.82 8.69
N ALA A 156 21.57 3.63 7.49
CA ALA A 156 20.16 3.85 7.21
C ALA A 156 19.53 2.50 6.79
N LEU A 157 18.44 2.13 7.45
CA LEU A 157 17.72 0.89 7.19
C LEU A 157 16.33 1.21 6.66
N VAL A 158 15.88 0.41 5.69
CA VAL A 158 14.50 0.41 5.20
C VAL A 158 13.88 -0.93 5.58
N VAL A 159 12.73 -0.88 6.25
CA VAL A 159 11.98 -2.06 6.66
C VAL A 159 10.86 -2.32 5.65
N ILE A 160 10.80 -3.53 5.08
CA ILE A 160 9.82 -3.91 4.07
C ILE A 160 9.24 -5.31 4.36
N TYR A 161 8.07 -5.60 3.79
CA TYR A 161 7.29 -6.83 4.02
C TYR A 161 6.80 -6.99 5.46
N VAL A 162 6.48 -5.87 6.11
CA VAL A 162 5.88 -5.83 7.46
C VAL A 162 4.42 -6.27 7.36
N ALA A 163 4.16 -7.53 7.70
CA ALA A 163 2.80 -8.06 7.70
C ALA A 163 1.95 -7.46 8.84
N GLY A 164 0.63 -7.50 8.68
CA GLY A 164 -0.32 -6.96 9.66
C GLY A 164 -0.79 -5.54 9.34
N LYS A 165 -1.51 -4.93 10.29
CA LYS A 165 -2.26 -3.67 10.06
C LYS A 165 -1.56 -2.43 10.59
N ASN A 166 -0.64 -2.59 11.54
CA ASN A 166 -0.09 -1.50 12.34
C ASN A 166 1.10 -0.83 11.65
N ASP A 167 1.30 0.46 11.94
CA ASP A 167 2.45 1.23 11.47
C ASP A 167 3.68 0.94 12.36
N ILE A 168 4.89 1.06 11.80
CA ILE A 168 6.13 1.01 12.59
C ILE A 168 6.33 2.36 13.26
N THR A 169 6.47 2.37 14.58
CA THR A 169 6.68 3.60 15.37
C THR A 169 8.07 3.72 15.96
N ALA A 170 8.82 2.62 16.03
CA ALA A 170 10.18 2.58 16.55
C ALA A 170 10.97 1.42 15.93
N VAL A 171 12.27 1.64 15.73
CA VAL A 171 13.25 0.61 15.38
C VAL A 171 14.45 0.85 16.30
N GLU A 172 14.84 -0.19 17.03
CA GLU A 172 15.97 -0.14 17.95
C GLU A 172 17.03 -1.13 17.46
N LEU A 173 18.29 -0.72 17.56
CA LEU A 173 19.43 -1.55 17.21
C LEU A 173 20.26 -1.78 18.47
N CYS A 174 20.55 -3.05 18.73
CA CYS A 174 21.37 -3.51 19.83
C CYS A 174 22.63 -4.11 19.24
N GLN A 175 23.80 -3.60 19.63
CA GLN A 175 25.06 -4.32 19.41
C GLN A 175 25.12 -5.46 20.42
N GLU A 176 25.82 -6.56 20.10
CA GLU A 176 25.86 -7.79 20.91
C GLU A 176 26.13 -7.52 22.42
N ASP A 177 26.91 -6.49 22.73
CA ASP A 177 27.27 -6.10 24.09
C ASP A 177 26.19 -5.30 24.87
N CYS A 178 25.03 -4.95 24.29
CA CYS A 178 23.99 -4.22 25.04
C CYS A 178 23.07 -5.13 25.88
N ILE A 179 23.35 -6.43 25.94
CA ILE A 179 22.68 -7.39 26.82
C ILE A 179 23.50 -7.52 28.12
N HIS A 180 23.36 -6.56 29.02
CA HIS A 180 23.87 -6.63 30.40
C HIS A 180 22.73 -6.40 31.40
#